data_AF-A0A656Z6E5-F1
#
_entry.id   AF-A0A656Z6E5-F1
#
_cell.length_a   1.000
_cell.length_b   1.000
_cell.length_c   1.000
_cell.angle_alpha   90.00
_cell.angle_beta   90.00
_cell.angle_gamma   90.00
#
_symmetry.space_group_name_H-M   'P 1'
#
loop_
_entity.id
_entity.type
_entity.pdbx_description
1 polymer ?
#
loop_
_entity_poly.entity_id
_entity_poly.type
_entity_poly.pdbx_seq_one_letter_code
_entity_poly.pdbx_strand_id
1 'polypeptide(L)'
;MQATRKGKDTATVLLSELWGMSGWNEVDHCRILFELLSEAGRSERIREILRNNTASIRRMLADTLKAGQARGEVDPSLDVGHTSAMLIAVLDAAPMLL
;
A
#
# COMPACT_ATOMS: atom_id res chain seq x y z
N MET A 1 6.60 31.72 12.12
CA MET A 1 6.70 30.24 12.09
C MET A 1 5.36 29.57 11.76
N GLN A 2 4.67 29.92 10.66
CA GLN A 2 3.37 29.31 10.28
C GLN A 2 3.35 28.66 8.89
N ALA A 3 4.31 28.94 8.01
CA ALA A 3 4.33 28.44 6.63
C ALA A 3 4.62 26.93 6.51
N THR A 4 5.42 26.36 7.41
CA THR A 4 5.85 24.95 7.35
C THR A 4 4.79 23.94 7.79
N ARG A 5 3.80 24.34 8.60
CA ARG A 5 2.71 23.45 9.04
C ARG A 5 1.64 23.25 7.97
N LYS A 6 1.35 24.32 7.21
CA LYS A 6 0.33 24.33 6.14
C LYS A 6 0.73 23.46 4.95
N GLY A 7 1.96 23.60 4.44
CA GLY A 7 2.46 22.76 3.33
C GLY A 7 2.62 21.27 3.69
N LYS A 8 2.91 20.97 4.97
CA LYS A 8 3.01 19.61 5.49
C LYS A 8 1.64 18.89 5.47
N ASP A 9 0.56 19.61 5.72
CA ASP A 9 -0.80 19.07 5.71
C ASP A 9 -1.31 18.86 4.28
N THR A 10 -1.01 19.82 3.39
CA THR A 10 -1.39 19.77 1.97
C THR A 10 -0.83 18.55 1.24
N ALA A 11 0.42 18.15 1.52
CA ALA A 11 1.01 16.95 0.90
C ALA A 11 0.30 15.66 1.33
N THR A 12 -0.13 15.56 2.60
CA THR A 12 -0.85 14.37 3.08
C THR A 12 -2.25 14.29 2.50
N VAL A 13 -2.95 15.41 2.42
CA VAL A 13 -4.26 15.50 1.77
C VAL A 13 -4.15 15.15 0.29
N LEU A 14 -3.17 15.71 -0.43
CA LEU A 14 -2.95 15.39 -1.84
C LEU A 14 -2.70 13.89 -2.07
N LEU A 15 -1.92 13.25 -1.20
CA LEU A 15 -1.63 11.81 -1.31
C LEU A 15 -2.84 10.93 -0.99
N SER A 16 -3.66 11.31 0.00
CA SER A 16 -4.90 10.58 0.29
C SER A 16 -5.93 10.72 -0.83
N GLU A 17 -6.02 11.91 -1.43
CA GLU A 17 -6.88 12.15 -2.60
C GLU A 17 -6.39 11.36 -3.81
N LEU A 18 -5.08 11.35 -4.10
CA LEU A 18 -4.49 10.60 -5.22
C LEU A 18 -4.81 9.09 -5.14
N TRP A 19 -4.77 8.51 -3.94
CA TRP A 19 -5.09 7.09 -3.72
C TRP A 19 -6.59 6.79 -3.80
N GLY A 20 -7.44 7.80 -3.57
CA GLY A 20 -8.90 7.70 -3.65
C GLY A 20 -9.47 7.91 -5.06
N MET A 21 -8.65 8.35 -6.02
CA MET A 21 -9.09 8.60 -7.39
C MET A 21 -9.32 7.28 -8.16
N SER A 22 -10.59 6.96 -8.42
CA SER A 22 -10.97 5.97 -9.42
C SER A 22 -10.79 6.55 -10.83
N GLY A 23 -10.07 5.83 -11.71
CA GLY A 23 -9.92 6.21 -13.12
C GLY A 23 -8.49 6.29 -13.66
N TRP A 24 -7.47 5.94 -12.86
CA TRP A 24 -6.10 5.80 -13.36
C TRP A 24 -5.98 4.46 -14.12
N ASN A 25 -5.31 4.48 -15.28
CA ASN A 25 -4.87 3.22 -15.88
C ASN A 25 -3.78 2.60 -14.99
N GLU A 26 -3.55 1.28 -15.10
CA GLU A 26 -2.62 0.57 -14.23
C GLU A 26 -1.21 1.19 -14.27
N VAL A 27 -0.77 1.71 -15.41
CA VAL A 27 0.55 2.32 -15.61
C VAL A 27 0.72 3.61 -14.78
N ASP A 28 -0.28 4.50 -14.80
CA ASP A 28 -0.20 5.77 -14.09
C ASP A 28 -0.24 5.56 -12.57
N HIS A 29 -1.00 4.56 -12.09
CA HIS A 29 -1.01 4.16 -10.67
C HIS A 29 0.38 3.69 -10.22
N CYS A 30 1.06 2.92 -11.06
CA CYS A 30 2.38 2.37 -10.76
C CYS A 30 3.46 3.46 -10.72
N ARG A 31 3.39 4.43 -11.63
CA ARG A 31 4.32 5.54 -11.66
C ARG A 31 4.30 6.35 -10.36
N ILE A 32 3.11 6.67 -9.85
CA ILE A 32 2.97 7.36 -8.56
C ILE A 32 3.52 6.52 -7.42
N LEU A 33 3.18 5.23 -7.37
CA LEU A 33 3.68 4.33 -6.33
C LEU A 33 5.21 4.36 -6.29
N PHE A 34 5.88 4.32 -7.44
CA PHE A 34 7.34 4.41 -7.53
C PHE A 34 7.91 5.74 -7.06
N GLU A 35 7.32 6.85 -7.47
CA GLU A 35 7.74 8.18 -7.00
C GLU A 35 7.65 8.26 -5.47
N LEU A 36 6.59 7.70 -4.87
CA LEU A 36 6.39 7.68 -3.42
C LEU A 36 7.32 6.73 -2.68
N LEU A 37 7.55 5.53 -3.22
CA LEU A 37 8.55 4.61 -2.69
C LEU A 37 9.95 5.25 -2.70
N SER A 38 10.29 5.97 -3.77
CA SER A 38 11.57 6.69 -3.86
C SER A 38 11.69 7.79 -2.80
N GLU A 39 10.59 8.50 -2.54
CA GLU A 39 10.56 9.62 -1.59
C GLU A 39 10.50 9.15 -0.13
N ALA A 40 9.96 7.96 0.16
CA ALA A 40 10.00 7.35 1.49
C ALA A 40 11.43 7.07 1.99
N GLY A 41 12.40 6.94 1.08
CA GLY A 41 13.82 6.92 1.41
C GLY A 41 14.34 8.26 1.97
N ARG A 42 13.71 9.37 1.58
CA ARG A 42 14.12 10.75 1.91
C ARG A 42 13.21 11.45 2.93
N SER A 43 11.99 10.98 3.12
CA SER A 43 10.98 11.58 3.99
C SER A 43 10.35 10.55 4.93
N GLU A 44 10.66 10.65 6.23
CA GLU A 44 10.09 9.77 7.27
C GLU A 44 8.56 9.84 7.29
N ARG A 45 7.98 11.02 7.06
CA ARG A 45 6.53 11.17 7.01
C ARG A 45 5.90 10.37 5.87
N ILE A 46 6.51 10.39 4.68
CA ILE A 46 6.00 9.64 3.53
C ILE A 46 6.17 8.14 3.78
N ARG A 47 7.28 7.73 4.38
CA ARG A 47 7.50 6.36 4.83
C ARG A 47 6.42 5.89 5.81
N GLU A 48 6.05 6.71 6.79
CA GLU A 48 4.98 6.39 7.74
C GLU A 48 3.62 6.25 7.05
N ILE A 49 3.30 7.15 6.11
CA ILE A 49 2.06 7.08 5.32
C ILE A 49 2.00 5.76 4.56
N LEU A 50 3.07 5.43 3.80
CA LEU A 50 3.13 4.17 3.05
C LEU A 50 3.02 2.96 3.97
N ARG A 51 3.79 2.93 5.08
CA ARG A 51 3.76 1.83 6.04
C ARG A 51 2.35 1.60 6.61
N ASN A 52 1.64 2.67 6.97
CA ASN A 52 0.30 2.58 7.52
C ASN A 52 -0.71 2.09 6.48
N ASN A 53 -0.57 2.55 5.23
CA ASN A 53 -1.44 2.14 4.14
C ASN A 53 -1.23 0.66 3.77
N THR A 54 0.04 0.24 3.62
CA THR A 54 0.43 -1.16 3.41
C THR A 54 -0.05 -2.05 4.56
N ALA A 55 -0.01 -1.58 5.81
CA ALA A 55 -0.51 -2.34 6.96
C ALA A 55 -2.04 -2.58 6.89
N SER A 56 -2.79 -1.60 6.40
CA SER A 56 -4.25 -1.74 6.18
C SER A 56 -4.55 -2.80 5.12
N ILE A 57 -3.87 -2.74 3.97
CA ILE A 57 -4.00 -3.72 2.88
C ILE A 57 -3.61 -5.12 3.37
N ARG A 58 -2.52 -5.23 4.12
CA ARG A 58 -2.07 -6.52 4.69
C ARG A 58 -3.12 -7.12 5.62
N ARG A 59 -3.80 -6.30 6.42
CA ARG A 59 -4.87 -6.76 7.29
C ARG A 59 -6.06 -7.28 6.50
N MET A 60 -6.47 -6.57 5.45
CA MET A 60 -7.55 -7.03 4.57
C MET A 60 -7.20 -8.39 3.94
N LEU A 61 -6.00 -8.54 3.37
CA LEU A 61 -5.54 -9.81 2.80
C LEU A 61 -5.50 -10.94 3.84
N ALA A 62 -5.04 -10.65 5.05
CA ALA A 62 -5.01 -11.62 6.14
C ALA A 62 -6.43 -12.09 6.52
N ASP A 63 -7.39 -11.17 6.61
CA ASP A 63 -8.78 -11.50 6.92
C ASP A 63 -9.43 -12.32 5.79
N THR A 64 -9.12 -12.01 4.53
CA THR A 64 -9.55 -12.82 3.37
C THR A 64 -8.96 -14.23 3.40
N LEU A 65 -7.66 -14.38 3.68
CA LEU A 65 -7.00 -15.69 3.76
C LEU A 65 -7.58 -16.53 4.90
N LYS A 66 -7.84 -15.95 6.07
CA LYS A 66 -8.53 -16.64 7.18
C LYS A 66 -9.91 -17.12 6.78
N ALA A 67 -10.68 -16.30 6.07
CA ALA A 67 -12.00 -16.68 5.59
C ALA A 67 -11.92 -17.85 4.58
N GLY A 68 -10.91 -17.84 3.70
CA GLY A 68 -10.63 -18.95 2.79
C GLY A 68 -10.22 -20.23 3.51
N GLN A 69 -9.38 -20.14 4.54
CA GLN A 69 -9.00 -21.30 5.37
C GLN A 69 -10.23 -21.91 6.08
N ALA A 70 -11.12 -21.07 6.62
CA ALA A 70 -12.35 -21.52 7.26
C ALA A 70 -13.31 -22.25 6.29
N ARG A 71 -13.27 -21.91 5.00
CA ARG A 71 -14.05 -22.57 3.94
C ARG A 71 -13.35 -23.78 3.32
N GLY A 72 -12.09 -24.05 3.68
CA GLY A 72 -11.27 -25.11 3.07
C GLY A 72 -10.76 -24.77 1.66
N GLU A 73 -10.82 -23.50 1.25
CA GLU A 73 -10.34 -23.02 -0.05
C GLU A 73 -8.84 -22.66 -0.05
N VAL A 74 -8.29 -22.39 1.14
CA VAL A 74 -6.88 -22.03 1.36
C VAL A 74 -6.29 -23.04 2.33
N ASP A 75 -5.07 -23.50 2.05
CA ASP A 75 -4.34 -24.44 2.91
C ASP A 75 -4.26 -23.90 4.35
N PRO A 76 -4.80 -24.63 5.35
CA PRO A 76 -4.82 -24.19 6.74
C PRO A 76 -3.43 -24.15 7.40
N SER A 77 -2.42 -24.77 6.79
CA SER A 77 -1.04 -24.75 7.28
C SER A 77 -0.29 -23.45 6.95
N LEU A 78 -0.83 -22.62 6.05
CA LEU A 78 -0.20 -21.35 5.68
C LEU A 78 -0.28 -20.34 6.83
N ASP A 79 0.86 -19.73 7.15
CA ASP A 79 0.90 -18.56 8.03
C ASP A 79 0.30 -17.36 7.31
N VAL A 80 -0.86 -16.92 7.78
CA VAL A 80 -1.62 -15.83 7.16
C VAL A 80 -0.83 -14.51 7.16
N GLY A 81 -0.05 -14.26 8.21
CA GLY A 81 0.77 -13.04 8.35
C GLY A 81 1.85 -12.97 7.27
N HIS A 82 2.66 -14.02 7.14
CA HIS A 82 3.68 -14.10 6.10
C HIS A 82 3.07 -14.16 4.70
N THR A 83 2.03 -14.95 4.50
CA THR A 83 1.41 -15.11 3.17
C THR A 83 0.85 -13.77 2.67
N SER A 84 0.16 -13.02 3.51
CA SER A 84 -0.33 -11.68 3.15
C SER A 84 0.79 -10.68 2.85
N ALA A 85 1.90 -10.73 3.59
CA ALA A 85 3.07 -9.90 3.29
C ALA A 85 3.72 -10.26 1.94
N MET A 86 3.82 -11.56 1.63
CA MET A 86 4.35 -12.06 0.35
C MET A 86 3.47 -11.61 -0.83
N LEU A 87 2.15 -11.71 -0.70
CA LEU A 87 1.22 -11.31 -1.75
C LEU A 87 1.31 -9.82 -2.08
N ILE A 88 1.47 -8.95 -1.08
CA ILE A 88 1.69 -7.52 -1.31
C ILE A 88 2.97 -7.30 -2.11
N ALA A 89 4.08 -7.95 -1.73
CA ALA A 89 5.33 -7.80 -2.45
C ALA A 89 5.22 -8.21 -3.93
N VAL A 90 4.43 -9.26 -4.23
CA VAL A 90 4.15 -9.68 -5.61
C VAL A 90 3.30 -8.64 -6.34
N LEU A 91 2.26 -8.10 -5.70
CA LEU A 91 1.40 -7.07 -6.29
C LEU A 91 2.17 -5.77 -6.57
N ASP A 92 3.05 -5.36 -5.66
CA ASP A 92 3.90 -4.19 -5.82
C ASP A 92 4.93 -4.37 -6.97
N ALA A 93 5.38 -5.62 -7.19
CA ALA A 93 6.36 -5.95 -8.22
C ALA A 93 5.75 -6.27 -9.60
N ALA A 94 4.50 -6.74 -9.66
CA ALA A 94 3.84 -7.17 -10.90
C ALA A 94 3.88 -6.11 -12.03
N PRO A 95 3.70 -4.80 -11.75
CA PRO A 95 3.82 -3.76 -12.78
C PRO A 95 5.23 -3.61 -13.36
N MET A 96 6.27 -4.10 -12.69
CA MET A 96 7.64 -4.08 -13.22
C MET A 96 7.90 -5.19 -14.26
N LEU A 97 7.00 -6.16 -14.37
CA LEU A 97 7.13 -7.33 -15.24
C LEU A 97 6.35 -7.19 -16.56
N LEU A 98 5.58 -6.12 -16.72
CA LEU A 98 4.77 -5.80 -17.90
C LEU A 98 5.36 -4.61 -18.65
#